data_AF-A0A812U2L4-F1
#
_entry.id   AF-A0A812U2L4-F1
#
_cell.length_a   1.000
_cell.length_b   1.000
_cell.length_c   1.000
_cell.angle_alpha   90.00
_cell.angle_beta   90.00
_cell.angle_gamma   90.00
#
_symmetry.space_group_name_H-M   'P 1'
#
loop_
_entity.id
_entity.type
_entity.pdbx_description
1 polymer ?
#
loop_
_entity_poly.entity_id
_entity_poly.type
_entity_poly.pdbx_seq_one_letter_code
_entity_poly.pdbx_strand_id
1 'polypeptide(L)'
;MKAATLRSSCLLLWLLLHCTDSRSHGRAEFSLAGKSVYFIVIDRFARSGEQAANFTFCDLPADWVNNTGGGFCGGTINGITNHLDYIQGMGFDCLWITPPVQSQGFMGYDATNLFQINPHFGTKEDLVRLSAALHSRGMCLIVDIVLNHMRPLLVNGTVNLSSIVPFNDESHYHQRNRSRSQSFADYVAAWPPPAFNPGEDNAQLLTASQADSPAVCGHTVADHTECSCFPGNSGPNCPSFREDHLSTGWLGVMGDLNQSHEYVRAQLLSFVEGMVVNYSLDALRLDTAIYLERDFLPEIQAVAGVEILGE
;
A
#
# COMPACT_ATOMS: atom_id res chain seq x y z
N MET A 1 -78.05 0.19 44.89
CA MET A 1 -77.85 -1.25 44.62
C MET A 1 -78.25 -1.55 43.19
N LYS A 2 -77.45 -2.38 42.51
CA LYS A 2 -77.59 -2.95 41.14
C LYS A 2 -77.24 -1.98 40.00
N ALA A 3 -76.04 -2.03 39.38
CA ALA A 3 -75.41 -3.07 38.54
C ALA A 3 -76.17 -3.29 37.21
N ALA A 4 -75.59 -3.33 36.01
CA ALA A 4 -74.20 -3.44 35.59
C ALA A 4 -74.01 -2.82 34.19
N THR A 5 -72.84 -2.21 33.98
CA THR A 5 -72.27 -1.81 32.69
C THR A 5 -71.12 -2.78 32.42
N LEU A 6 -71.08 -3.42 31.23
CA LEU A 6 -69.83 -3.89 30.60
C LEU A 6 -70.12 -4.35 29.16
N ARG A 7 -69.65 -3.58 28.16
CA ARG A 7 -69.28 -4.11 26.85
C ARG A 7 -67.80 -3.78 26.65
N SER A 8 -66.96 -4.77 26.95
CA SER A 8 -65.53 -4.75 26.63
C SER A 8 -65.35 -5.16 25.18
N SER A 9 -65.00 -4.21 24.32
CA SER A 9 -64.31 -4.47 23.05
C SER A 9 -62.94 -3.84 23.20
N CYS A 10 -61.96 -4.67 23.52
CA CYS A 10 -60.59 -4.26 23.78
C CYS A 10 -59.64 -5.08 22.91
N LEU A 11 -58.57 -4.41 22.48
CA LEU A 11 -57.36 -4.91 21.83
C LEU A 11 -57.45 -5.32 20.36
N LEU A 12 -57.07 -4.39 19.47
CA LEU A 12 -56.05 -4.59 18.44
C LEU A 12 -56.00 -3.37 17.49
N LEU A 13 -55.50 -2.21 17.93
CA LEU A 13 -55.07 -1.16 16.98
C LEU A 13 -54.26 0.00 17.61
N TRP A 14 -53.15 -0.26 18.31
CA TRP A 14 -52.30 0.85 18.84
C TRP A 14 -50.79 0.56 18.84
N LEU A 15 -50.25 -0.04 17.77
CA LEU A 15 -48.81 -0.24 17.65
C LEU A 15 -48.29 -0.01 16.22
N LEU A 16 -48.48 1.21 15.70
CA LEU A 16 -47.79 1.68 14.50
C LEU A 16 -47.52 3.19 14.62
N LEU A 17 -46.58 3.59 15.48
CA LEU A 17 -46.11 4.99 15.53
C LEU A 17 -44.79 5.15 16.31
N HIS A 18 -43.81 4.29 16.08
CA HIS A 18 -42.40 4.58 16.41
C HIS A 18 -41.48 3.92 15.38
N CYS A 19 -41.62 4.31 14.11
CA CYS A 19 -40.49 4.24 13.20
C CYS A 19 -39.76 5.57 13.40
N THR A 20 -38.81 5.59 14.33
CA THR A 20 -37.81 6.66 14.34
C THR A 20 -37.11 6.60 12.99
N ASP A 21 -37.44 7.56 12.13
CA ASP A 21 -36.71 7.88 10.91
C ASP A 21 -35.30 8.28 11.36
N SER A 22 -34.42 7.28 11.53
CA SER A 22 -32.99 7.49 11.60
C SER A 22 -32.56 7.94 10.21
N ARG A 23 -32.79 9.22 9.92
CA ARG A 23 -32.08 9.93 8.86
C ARG A 23 -30.61 9.88 9.26
N SER A 24 -29.92 8.83 8.81
CA SER A 24 -28.50 8.94 8.52
C SER A 24 -28.39 10.17 7.64
N HIS A 25 -27.89 11.26 8.22
CA HIS A 25 -27.32 12.32 7.41
C HIS A 25 -26.12 11.64 6.76
N GLY A 26 -26.35 11.03 5.59
CA GLY A 26 -25.32 10.43 4.78
C GLY A 26 -24.30 11.52 4.56
N ARG A 27 -23.16 11.41 5.25
CA ARG A 27 -21.95 12.13 4.85
C ARG A 27 -21.82 11.84 3.37
N ALA A 28 -21.76 12.87 2.53
CA ALA A 28 -21.49 12.67 1.11
C ALA A 28 -20.31 11.71 1.00
N GLU A 29 -20.45 10.66 0.20
CA GLU A 29 -19.41 9.68 -0.03
C GLU A 29 -18.14 10.44 -0.44
N PHE A 30 -17.05 10.22 0.28
CA PHE A 30 -15.78 10.88 -0.02
C PHE A 30 -15.33 10.46 -1.41
N SER A 31 -14.78 11.40 -2.19
CA SER A 31 -14.23 11.12 -3.52
C SER A 31 -12.98 11.94 -3.75
N LEU A 32 -11.95 11.31 -4.32
CA LEU A 32 -10.73 11.99 -4.78
C LEU A 32 -10.94 12.76 -6.07
N ALA A 33 -12.00 12.48 -6.84
CA ALA A 33 -12.29 13.21 -8.05
C ALA A 33 -12.45 14.72 -7.76
N GLY A 34 -11.67 15.54 -8.48
CA GLY A 34 -11.64 16.99 -8.30
C GLY A 34 -10.78 17.49 -7.14
N LYS A 35 -10.06 16.61 -6.43
CA LYS A 35 -9.09 16.97 -5.39
C LYS A 35 -7.70 17.21 -5.97
N SER A 36 -6.96 18.14 -5.38
CA SER A 36 -5.51 18.29 -5.59
C SER A 36 -4.73 17.57 -4.48
N VAL A 37 -3.78 16.70 -4.86
CA VAL A 37 -3.01 15.87 -3.92
C VAL A 37 -1.55 16.35 -3.85
N TYR A 38 -1.03 16.53 -2.63
CA TYR A 38 0.37 16.81 -2.35
C TYR A 38 1.08 15.55 -1.85
N PHE A 39 2.03 15.03 -2.61
CA PHE A 39 2.80 13.83 -2.25
C PHE A 39 4.03 14.17 -1.41
N ILE A 40 4.26 13.40 -0.34
CA ILE A 40 5.37 13.55 0.58
C ILE A 40 6.08 12.21 0.82
N VAL A 41 7.40 12.21 0.62
CA VAL A 41 8.29 11.24 1.26
C VAL A 41 8.55 11.69 2.68
N ILE A 42 8.04 10.96 3.67
CA ILE A 42 8.00 11.40 5.09
C ILE A 42 9.39 11.85 5.57
N ASP A 43 10.41 11.05 5.31
CA ASP A 43 11.80 11.30 5.72
C ASP A 43 12.40 12.60 5.15
N ARG A 44 11.86 13.12 4.04
CA ARG A 44 12.49 14.18 3.24
C ARG A 44 11.80 15.54 3.32
N PHE A 45 10.65 15.62 3.98
CA PHE A 45 9.86 16.84 3.98
C PHE A 45 10.22 17.80 5.11
N ALA A 46 9.97 17.41 6.36
CA ALA A 46 10.19 18.28 7.51
C ALA A 46 10.49 17.48 8.78
N ARG A 47 11.39 17.99 9.60
CA ARG A 47 11.82 17.39 10.87
C ARG A 47 11.02 17.97 12.05
N SER A 48 10.97 17.26 13.17
CA SER A 48 10.35 17.75 14.42
C SER A 48 11.06 17.21 15.67
N GLY A 49 10.76 17.79 16.84
CA GLY A 49 11.28 17.28 18.12
C GLY A 49 12.81 17.35 18.18
N GLU A 50 13.44 16.29 18.72
CA GLU A 50 14.90 16.19 18.81
C GLU A 50 15.58 16.23 17.43
N GLN A 51 14.88 15.79 16.37
CA GLN A 51 15.39 15.80 15.00
C GLN A 51 15.35 17.20 14.37
N ALA A 52 14.58 18.15 14.92
CA ALA A 52 14.39 19.48 14.33
C ALA A 52 15.69 20.31 14.21
N ALA A 53 16.63 20.09 15.12
CA ALA A 53 17.90 20.81 15.15
C ALA A 53 19.06 20.05 14.48
N ASN A 54 18.84 18.80 14.08
CA ASN A 54 19.89 17.96 13.51
C ASN A 54 19.95 18.11 11.99
N PHE A 55 20.78 19.03 11.53
CA PHE A 55 21.01 19.31 10.10
C PHE A 55 22.16 18.49 9.47
N THR A 56 22.61 17.43 10.14
CA THR A 56 23.57 16.51 9.53
C THR A 56 23.00 16.03 8.19
N PHE A 57 23.87 15.89 7.19
CA PHE A 57 23.52 15.31 5.90
C PHE A 57 22.91 13.91 6.13
N CYS A 58 22.14 13.39 5.17
CA CYS A 58 21.33 12.17 5.31
C CYS A 58 22.18 10.91 5.51
N ASP A 59 22.80 10.84 6.68
CA ASP A 59 23.96 10.03 7.05
C ASP A 59 23.63 9.22 8.30
N LEU A 60 22.39 9.31 8.80
CA LEU A 60 21.91 8.38 9.80
C LEU A 60 22.09 6.98 9.21
N PRO A 61 22.85 6.10 9.88
CA PRO A 61 23.23 4.84 9.30
C PRO A 61 21.97 4.12 8.85
N ALA A 62 21.89 3.82 7.55
CA ALA A 62 21.00 2.77 7.09
C ALA A 62 21.42 1.54 7.88
N ASP A 63 20.50 0.98 8.65
CA ASP A 63 20.78 -0.05 9.62
C ASP A 63 21.24 -1.37 8.97
N TRP A 64 21.37 -1.42 7.64
CA TRP A 64 21.95 -2.54 6.92
C TRP A 64 22.78 -2.12 5.70
N VAL A 65 23.89 -2.84 5.54
CA VAL A 65 24.94 -2.69 4.53
C VAL A 65 24.34 -2.75 3.11
N ASN A 66 24.64 -1.73 2.30
CA ASN A 66 24.22 -1.50 0.91
C ASN A 66 22.85 -0.83 0.67
N ASN A 67 22.52 0.23 1.40
CA ASN A 67 21.48 1.15 0.93
C ASN A 67 22.01 1.98 -0.26
N THR A 68 21.46 1.76 -1.45
CA THR A 68 21.77 2.49 -2.69
C THR A 68 21.16 3.90 -2.77
N GLY A 69 20.62 4.46 -1.67
CA GLY A 69 19.85 5.73 -1.70
C GLY A 69 20.13 6.77 -0.62
N GLY A 70 21.15 6.59 0.23
CA GLY A 70 21.46 7.49 1.36
C GLY A 70 20.71 7.12 2.66
N GLY A 71 21.22 7.56 3.79
CA GLY A 71 20.64 7.32 5.11
C GLY A 71 19.32 8.06 5.34
N PHE A 72 18.75 7.88 6.53
CA PHE A 72 17.59 8.69 6.95
C PHE A 72 18.01 10.17 7.06
N CYS A 73 17.19 11.06 6.52
CA CYS A 73 17.33 12.50 6.70
C CYS A 73 16.61 12.98 7.96
N GLY A 74 15.68 12.22 8.53
CA GLY A 74 15.04 12.51 9.82
C GLY A 74 13.74 13.32 9.73
N GLY A 75 13.09 13.33 8.56
CA GLY A 75 11.74 13.84 8.43
C GLY A 75 10.74 12.99 9.21
N THR A 76 9.71 13.63 9.77
CA THR A 76 8.77 13.01 10.70
C THR A 76 7.32 13.37 10.37
N ILE A 77 6.39 12.54 10.85
CA ILE A 77 4.94 12.78 10.74
C ILE A 77 4.56 14.10 11.41
N ASN A 78 5.12 14.40 12.60
CA ASN A 78 4.89 15.69 13.26
C ASN A 78 5.50 16.86 12.50
N GLY A 79 6.62 16.65 11.80
CA GLY A 79 7.18 17.65 10.88
C GLY A 79 6.14 18.02 9.83
N ILE A 80 5.51 17.02 9.20
CA ILE A 80 4.40 17.27 8.25
C ILE A 80 3.26 18.05 8.92
N THR A 81 2.81 17.61 10.10
CA THR A 81 1.72 18.27 10.85
C THR A 81 2.02 19.75 11.11
N ASN A 82 3.27 20.11 11.42
CA ASN A 82 3.69 21.49 11.67
C ASN A 82 3.70 22.39 10.42
N HIS A 83 3.61 21.79 9.23
CA HIS A 83 3.68 22.49 7.94
C HIS A 83 2.39 22.35 7.11
N LEU A 84 1.27 21.93 7.71
CA LEU A 84 -0.01 21.84 6.99
C LEU A 84 -0.48 23.20 6.44
N ASP A 85 -0.17 24.31 7.12
CA ASP A 85 -0.54 25.65 6.63
C ASP A 85 0.22 26.01 5.34
N TYR A 86 1.46 25.54 5.18
CA TYR A 86 2.22 25.68 3.93
C TYR A 86 1.56 24.89 2.79
N ILE A 87 1.18 23.64 3.05
CA ILE A 87 0.54 22.76 2.06
C ILE A 87 -0.83 23.30 1.66
N GLN A 88 -1.67 23.65 2.64
CA GLN A 88 -2.99 24.21 2.39
C GLN A 88 -2.91 25.59 1.73
N GLY A 89 -1.92 26.41 2.08
CA GLY A 89 -1.70 27.72 1.47
C GLY A 89 -1.37 27.66 -0.02
N MET A 90 -0.85 26.53 -0.52
CA MET A 90 -0.67 26.27 -1.96
C MET A 90 -1.95 25.82 -2.66
N GLY A 91 -3.03 25.53 -1.92
CA GLY A 91 -4.32 25.11 -2.46
C GLY A 91 -4.47 23.59 -2.64
N PHE A 92 -3.67 22.78 -1.94
CA PHE A 92 -3.85 21.32 -1.93
C PHE A 92 -4.98 20.90 -1.00
N ASP A 93 -5.84 19.99 -1.47
CA ASP A 93 -6.96 19.44 -0.70
C ASP A 93 -6.58 18.17 0.06
N CYS A 94 -5.55 17.46 -0.40
CA CYS A 94 -5.21 16.13 0.08
C CYS A 94 -3.71 15.98 0.27
N LEU A 95 -3.34 15.23 1.30
CA LEU A 95 -1.97 14.82 1.53
C LEU A 95 -1.83 13.33 1.19
N TRP A 96 -0.83 12.96 0.40
CA TRP A 96 -0.39 11.58 0.22
C TRP A 96 0.99 11.40 0.84
N ILE A 97 1.14 10.44 1.76
CA ILE A 97 2.44 10.09 2.36
C ILE A 97 2.90 8.68 1.95
N THR A 98 4.21 8.50 1.81
CA THR A 98 4.88 7.19 1.68
C THR A 98 4.52 6.24 2.83
N PRO A 99 4.78 4.92 2.72
CA PRO A 99 4.36 3.97 3.75
C PRO A 99 4.93 4.34 5.12
N PRO A 100 4.08 4.49 6.16
CA PRO A 100 4.54 4.91 7.47
C PRO A 100 4.92 3.72 8.36
N VAL A 101 4.68 2.49 7.91
CA VAL A 101 4.94 1.26 8.68
C VAL A 101 6.44 1.02 8.83
N GLN A 102 6.82 0.22 9.84
CA GLN A 102 8.22 -0.05 10.13
C GLN A 102 8.90 -0.72 8.95
N SER A 103 9.95 -0.08 8.46
CA SER A 103 10.69 -0.41 7.25
C SER A 103 12.19 -0.28 7.49
N GLN A 104 12.99 -0.89 6.62
CA GLN A 104 14.45 -0.77 6.66
C GLN A 104 14.91 0.56 6.05
N GLY A 105 14.31 0.97 4.94
CA GLY A 105 14.65 2.15 4.19
C GLY A 105 13.78 3.35 4.55
N PHE A 106 14.33 4.53 4.28
CA PHE A 106 13.66 5.82 4.50
C PHE A 106 12.44 6.05 3.59
N MET A 107 12.30 5.26 2.51
CA MET A 107 11.15 5.37 1.59
C MET A 107 9.92 4.61 2.08
N GLY A 108 10.07 3.65 3.00
CA GLY A 108 8.94 2.90 3.58
C GLY A 108 8.54 1.60 2.86
N TYR A 109 8.99 1.38 1.62
CA TYR A 109 8.50 0.26 0.78
C TYR A 109 9.09 -1.12 1.14
N ASP A 110 10.13 -1.17 1.95
CA ASP A 110 10.77 -2.40 2.43
C ASP A 110 10.33 -2.72 3.86
N ALA A 111 9.03 -3.01 4.01
CA ALA A 111 8.42 -3.26 5.30
C ALA A 111 9.06 -4.45 6.05
N THR A 112 9.18 -4.29 7.36
CA THR A 112 9.61 -5.32 8.31
C THR A 112 8.51 -5.68 9.30
N ASN A 113 7.64 -4.72 9.64
CA ASN A 113 6.50 -4.94 10.52
C ASN A 113 5.31 -4.09 10.06
N LEU A 114 4.28 -4.74 9.52
CA LEU A 114 3.09 -4.06 9.01
C LEU A 114 2.25 -3.40 10.11
N PHE A 115 2.38 -3.83 11.37
CA PHE A 115 1.50 -3.39 12.46
C PHE A 115 2.13 -2.37 13.41
N GLN A 116 3.30 -1.83 13.04
CA GLN A 116 4.00 -0.78 13.77
C GLN A 116 4.36 0.36 12.83
N ILE A 117 4.25 1.60 13.33
CA ILE A 117 4.75 2.79 12.63
C ILE A 117 6.27 2.81 12.76
N ASN A 118 6.96 3.23 11.71
CA ASN A 118 8.41 3.35 11.71
C ASN A 118 8.83 4.37 12.79
N PRO A 119 9.64 3.97 13.78
CA PRO A 119 10.04 4.85 14.87
C PRO A 119 10.86 6.06 14.40
N HIS A 120 11.48 6.01 13.21
CA HIS A 120 12.13 7.18 12.61
C HIS A 120 11.13 8.26 12.22
N PHE A 121 9.92 7.87 11.81
CA PHE A 121 8.87 8.78 11.35
C PHE A 121 7.98 9.28 12.50
N GLY A 122 7.75 8.44 13.51
CA GLY A 122 6.97 8.80 14.70
C GLY A 122 6.25 7.60 15.33
N THR A 123 5.13 7.90 15.99
CA THR A 123 4.29 6.96 16.73
C THR A 123 2.93 6.77 16.05
N LYS A 124 2.15 5.79 16.51
CA LYS A 124 0.75 5.62 16.06
C LYS A 124 -0.07 6.88 16.34
N GLU A 125 0.15 7.48 17.51
CA GLU A 125 -0.54 8.68 17.96
C GLU A 125 -0.18 9.90 17.10
N ASP A 126 1.04 9.96 16.55
CA ASP A 126 1.43 11.01 15.60
C ASP A 126 0.62 10.91 14.30
N LEU A 127 0.44 9.70 13.76
CA LEU A 127 -0.36 9.51 12.54
C LEU A 127 -1.85 9.82 12.76
N VAL A 128 -2.40 9.42 13.92
CA VAL A 128 -3.77 9.82 14.31
C VAL A 128 -3.90 11.33 14.40
N ARG A 129 -2.91 12.02 15.00
CA ARG A 129 -2.90 13.49 15.08
C ARG A 129 -2.81 14.15 13.70
N LEU A 130 -1.98 13.62 12.80
CA LEU A 130 -1.89 14.13 11.43
C LEU A 130 -3.24 14.04 10.72
N SER A 131 -3.90 12.87 10.78
CA SER A 131 -5.23 12.70 10.17
C SER A 131 -6.25 13.69 10.76
N ALA A 132 -6.32 13.81 12.09
CA ALA A 132 -7.23 14.74 12.74
C ALA A 132 -6.95 16.20 12.35
N ALA A 133 -5.68 16.57 12.21
CA ALA A 133 -5.26 17.92 11.81
C ALA A 133 -5.60 18.23 10.34
N LEU A 134 -5.50 17.25 9.44
CA LEU A 134 -5.96 17.37 8.05
C LEU A 134 -7.49 17.51 8.01
N HIS A 135 -8.21 16.65 8.71
CA HIS A 135 -9.68 16.71 8.75
C HIS A 135 -10.22 18.02 9.34
N SER A 136 -9.57 18.58 10.37
CA SER A 136 -9.95 19.89 10.92
C SER A 136 -9.77 21.04 9.92
N ARG A 137 -8.96 20.83 8.89
CA ARG A 137 -8.71 21.76 7.78
C ARG A 137 -9.58 21.47 6.55
N GLY A 138 -10.43 20.44 6.61
CA GLY A 138 -11.18 19.96 5.44
C GLY A 138 -10.32 19.26 4.39
N MET A 139 -9.10 18.85 4.76
CA MET A 139 -8.17 18.12 3.90
C MET A 139 -8.27 16.61 4.10
N CYS A 140 -7.84 15.83 3.11
CA CYS A 140 -7.83 14.37 3.17
C CYS A 140 -6.43 13.78 3.40
N LEU A 141 -6.37 12.56 3.94
CA LEU A 141 -5.14 11.77 4.10
C LEU A 141 -5.19 10.50 3.24
N ILE A 142 -4.20 10.37 2.37
CA ILE A 142 -3.91 9.20 1.55
C ILE A 142 -2.61 8.59 2.05
N VAL A 143 -2.61 7.28 2.30
CA VAL A 143 -1.41 6.56 2.74
C VAL A 143 -1.05 5.51 1.71
N ASP A 144 0.24 5.45 1.39
CA ASP A 144 0.80 4.39 0.59
C ASP A 144 0.88 3.07 1.38
N ILE A 145 0.47 1.97 0.76
CA ILE A 145 0.53 0.63 1.32
C ILE A 145 1.18 -0.34 0.34
N VAL A 146 1.99 -1.25 0.88
CA VAL A 146 2.65 -2.31 0.12
C VAL A 146 2.07 -3.65 0.55
N LEU A 147 1.44 -4.35 -0.39
CA LEU A 147 0.87 -5.68 -0.16
C LEU A 147 1.62 -6.77 -0.94
N ASN A 148 2.51 -6.38 -1.86
CA ASN A 148 3.21 -7.30 -2.74
C ASN A 148 4.35 -8.04 -2.03
N HIS A 149 5.18 -7.30 -1.29
CA HIS A 149 6.44 -7.81 -0.77
C HIS A 149 6.77 -7.26 0.61
N MET A 150 7.75 -7.90 1.25
CA MET A 150 8.46 -7.41 2.42
C MET A 150 9.89 -7.02 2.04
N ARG A 151 10.67 -6.50 3.00
CA ARG A 151 12.11 -6.21 2.79
C ARG A 151 12.89 -7.42 2.25
N PRO A 152 14.13 -7.23 1.76
CA PRO A 152 15.02 -8.34 1.42
C PRO A 152 15.23 -9.28 2.61
N LEU A 153 15.07 -10.60 2.42
CA LEU A 153 15.07 -11.55 3.53
C LEU A 153 16.47 -11.91 4.07
N LEU A 154 17.52 -11.65 3.28
CA LEU A 154 18.91 -11.89 3.69
C LEU A 154 19.45 -10.73 4.52
N VAL A 155 20.01 -11.08 5.66
CA VAL A 155 20.63 -10.17 6.61
C VAL A 155 22.00 -10.76 6.95
N ASN A 156 23.09 -10.07 6.58
CA ASN A 156 24.45 -10.62 6.64
C ASN A 156 24.58 -12.01 5.99
N GLY A 157 23.94 -12.20 4.82
CA GLY A 157 23.99 -13.45 4.07
C GLY A 157 23.17 -14.60 4.67
N THR A 158 22.41 -14.37 5.74
CA THR A 158 21.54 -15.38 6.35
C THR A 158 20.08 -14.94 6.25
N VAL A 159 19.17 -15.87 5.94
CA VAL A 159 17.73 -15.58 5.94
C VAL A 159 17.27 -15.27 7.36
N ASN A 160 16.62 -14.13 7.54
CA ASN A 160 16.09 -13.67 8.82
C ASN A 160 14.59 -13.37 8.71
N LEU A 161 13.78 -14.42 8.81
CA LEU A 161 12.32 -14.37 8.81
C LEU A 161 11.73 -13.97 10.17
N SER A 162 12.41 -14.26 11.28
CA SER A 162 11.89 -14.01 12.62
C SER A 162 11.71 -12.52 12.96
N SER A 163 12.34 -11.64 12.18
CA SER A 163 12.17 -10.18 12.28
C SER A 163 11.17 -9.60 11.28
N ILE A 164 10.49 -10.44 10.50
CA ILE A 164 9.40 -10.02 9.62
C ILE A 164 8.06 -10.30 10.29
N VAL A 165 7.24 -9.27 10.43
CA VAL A 165 5.93 -9.34 11.08
C VAL A 165 4.84 -8.92 10.09
N PRO A 166 3.82 -9.76 9.84
CA PRO A 166 3.57 -11.07 10.46
C PRO A 166 4.20 -12.26 9.69
N PHE A 167 4.94 -12.03 8.61
CA PHE A 167 5.32 -13.07 7.66
C PHE A 167 6.67 -13.74 7.97
N ASN A 168 6.70 -14.54 9.03
CA ASN A 168 7.92 -15.16 9.57
C ASN A 168 8.15 -16.64 9.17
N ASP A 169 7.46 -17.15 8.15
CA ASP A 169 7.57 -18.51 7.64
C ASP A 169 7.88 -18.50 6.13
N GLU A 170 8.65 -19.48 5.64
CA GLU A 170 9.02 -19.55 4.22
C GLU A 170 7.82 -19.75 3.29
N SER A 171 6.76 -20.41 3.76
CA SER A 171 5.53 -20.66 3.00
C SER A 171 4.74 -19.38 2.70
N HIS A 172 5.01 -18.30 3.42
CA HIS A 172 4.40 -16.99 3.20
C HIS A 172 4.93 -16.28 1.95
N TYR A 173 5.97 -16.80 1.31
CA TYR A 173 6.61 -16.18 0.16
C TYR A 173 6.49 -17.07 -1.08
N HIS A 174 6.46 -16.46 -2.25
CA HIS A 174 6.52 -17.21 -3.50
C HIS A 174 7.89 -17.87 -3.69
N GLN A 175 7.86 -19.14 -4.10
CA GLN A 175 9.05 -19.98 -4.25
C GLN A 175 9.13 -20.57 -5.66
N ARG A 176 8.85 -19.73 -6.66
CA ARG A 176 8.78 -20.12 -8.08
C ARG A 176 10.09 -20.78 -8.53
N ASN A 177 9.98 -21.93 -9.19
CA ASN A 177 11.10 -22.74 -9.68
C ASN A 177 12.08 -23.25 -8.61
N ARG A 178 11.75 -23.15 -7.31
CA ARG A 178 12.56 -23.76 -6.25
C ARG A 178 12.53 -25.28 -6.41
N SER A 179 13.69 -25.91 -6.50
CA SER A 179 13.79 -27.37 -6.50
C SER A 179 13.38 -27.93 -5.13
N ARG A 180 12.75 -29.11 -5.10
CA ARG A 180 12.43 -29.82 -3.85
C ARG A 180 13.64 -30.09 -2.96
N SER A 181 14.83 -30.21 -3.56
CA SER A 181 16.08 -30.45 -2.83
C SER A 181 16.79 -29.16 -2.40
N GLN A 182 16.35 -28.00 -2.88
CA GLN A 182 16.96 -26.70 -2.55
C GLN A 182 16.39 -26.18 -1.25
N SER A 183 17.25 -25.76 -0.30
CA SER A 183 16.77 -25.10 0.91
C SER A 183 16.20 -23.71 0.58
N PHE A 184 15.34 -23.16 1.44
CA PHE A 184 14.80 -21.83 1.22
C PHE A 184 15.90 -20.77 1.30
N ALA A 185 16.88 -20.95 2.19
CA ALA A 185 18.05 -20.08 2.28
C ALA A 185 18.86 -20.05 0.97
N ASP A 186 19.12 -21.22 0.37
CA ASP A 186 19.82 -21.31 -0.91
C ASP A 186 18.98 -20.70 -2.05
N TYR A 187 17.66 -20.82 -1.99
CA TYR A 187 16.75 -20.21 -2.95
C TYR A 187 16.80 -18.68 -2.90
N VAL A 188 16.71 -18.08 -1.71
CA VAL A 188 16.81 -16.62 -1.54
C VAL A 188 18.22 -16.13 -1.91
N ALA A 189 19.27 -16.86 -1.54
CA ALA A 189 20.65 -16.53 -1.90
C ALA A 189 20.93 -16.58 -3.41
N ALA A 190 20.16 -17.40 -4.16
CA ALA A 190 20.28 -17.54 -5.60
C ALA A 190 19.50 -16.48 -6.41
N TRP A 191 18.95 -15.45 -5.74
CA TRP A 191 18.13 -14.39 -6.35
C TRP A 191 16.89 -14.98 -7.03
N PRO A 192 15.79 -15.13 -6.26
CA PRO A 192 14.55 -15.71 -6.75
C PRO A 192 14.11 -15.14 -8.11
N PRO A 193 13.49 -15.97 -8.97
CA PRO A 193 13.05 -15.53 -10.29
C PRO A 193 12.22 -14.25 -10.21
N PRO A 194 12.64 -13.17 -10.87
CA PRO A 194 12.02 -11.88 -10.64
C PRO A 194 10.65 -11.80 -11.31
N ALA A 195 9.76 -10.93 -10.80
CA ALA A 195 8.49 -10.63 -11.47
C ALA A 195 8.72 -9.97 -12.84
N PHE A 196 9.85 -9.29 -12.98
CA PHE A 196 10.32 -8.68 -14.20
C PHE A 196 11.78 -9.05 -14.46
N ASN A 197 12.12 -9.61 -15.62
CA ASN A 197 13.50 -9.99 -15.96
C ASN A 197 14.03 -9.12 -17.11
N PRO A 198 14.76 -8.03 -16.83
CA PRO A 198 15.28 -7.16 -17.87
C PRO A 198 16.10 -7.88 -18.94
N GLY A 199 16.84 -8.95 -18.60
CA GLY A 199 17.71 -9.64 -19.55
C GLY A 199 16.95 -10.49 -20.56
N GLU A 200 16.01 -11.32 -20.10
CA GLU A 200 15.18 -12.16 -20.96
C GLU A 200 14.12 -11.34 -21.69
N ASP A 201 13.52 -10.37 -21.00
CA ASP A 201 12.48 -9.52 -21.55
C ASP A 201 13.03 -8.63 -22.67
N ASN A 202 14.23 -8.05 -22.48
CA ASN A 202 14.91 -7.31 -23.54
C ASN A 202 15.33 -8.20 -24.72
N ALA A 203 15.77 -9.45 -24.46
CA ALA A 203 16.17 -10.37 -25.53
C ALA A 203 14.97 -10.79 -26.40
N GLN A 204 13.79 -10.97 -25.79
CA GLN A 204 12.53 -11.24 -26.49
C GLN A 204 12.03 -10.03 -27.29
N LEU A 205 12.20 -8.81 -26.77
CA LEU A 205 11.90 -7.57 -27.49
C LEU A 205 12.82 -7.36 -28.70
N LEU A 206 14.11 -7.68 -28.55
CA LEU A 206 15.09 -7.64 -29.65
C LEU A 206 14.81 -8.68 -30.73
N THR A 207 14.37 -9.89 -30.37
CA THR A 207 14.01 -10.92 -31.36
C THR A 207 12.66 -10.62 -32.04
N ALA A 208 11.68 -10.07 -31.32
CA ALA A 208 10.40 -9.65 -31.89
C ALA A 208 10.54 -8.46 -32.85
N SER A 209 11.44 -7.50 -32.56
CA SER A 209 11.76 -6.39 -33.49
C SER A 209 12.53 -6.82 -34.75
N GLN A 210 13.15 -8.01 -34.75
CA GLN A 210 13.93 -8.56 -35.87
C GLN A 210 13.13 -9.54 -36.74
N ALA A 211 11.97 -10.02 -36.27
CA ALA A 211 11.03 -10.77 -37.10
C ALA A 211 10.19 -9.76 -37.92
N ASP A 212 10.33 -9.80 -39.25
CA ASP A 212 9.66 -8.96 -40.26
C ASP A 212 8.11 -9.01 -40.20
N SER A 213 7.54 -8.47 -39.13
CA SER A 213 6.17 -7.97 -39.08
C SER A 213 6.28 -6.65 -38.35
N PRO A 214 5.87 -5.52 -38.96
CA PRO A 214 5.90 -4.27 -38.26
C PRO A 214 5.04 -4.50 -37.03
N ALA A 215 5.63 -4.44 -35.83
CA ALA A 215 4.84 -4.23 -34.65
C ALA A 215 4.13 -2.90 -34.92
N VAL A 216 2.87 -2.97 -35.35
CA VAL A 216 2.07 -1.79 -35.66
C VAL A 216 1.68 -1.20 -34.33
N CYS A 217 2.64 -0.48 -33.77
CA CYS A 217 2.41 0.59 -32.82
C CYS A 217 1.48 1.62 -33.48
N GLY A 218 0.33 1.88 -32.88
CA GLY A 218 -0.49 3.04 -33.23
C GLY A 218 -1.40 2.88 -34.46
N HIS A 219 -2.32 1.92 -34.43
CA HIS A 219 -3.57 2.07 -35.17
C HIS A 219 -4.76 2.04 -34.22
N THR A 220 -4.92 3.10 -33.41
CA THR A 220 -6.23 3.77 -33.14
C THR A 220 -6.21 4.91 -32.11
N VAL A 221 -5.09 5.57 -31.80
CA VAL A 221 -5.15 6.93 -31.20
C VAL A 221 -3.86 7.71 -31.44
N ALA A 222 -3.99 8.96 -31.89
CA ALA A 222 -2.90 9.84 -32.30
C ALA A 222 -2.11 10.46 -31.13
N ASP A 223 -2.55 10.24 -29.90
CA ASP A 223 -1.89 10.72 -28.69
C ASP A 223 -1.82 9.52 -27.72
N HIS A 224 -0.63 8.96 -27.52
CA HIS A 224 -0.04 8.57 -26.23
C HIS A 224 1.19 7.66 -26.40
N THR A 225 2.17 7.92 -25.53
CA THR A 225 3.57 7.48 -25.40
C THR A 225 3.78 5.99 -25.02
N GLU A 226 2.82 5.10 -25.28
CA GLU A 226 2.80 3.73 -24.73
C GLU A 226 3.47 2.64 -25.59
N CYS A 227 4.29 2.99 -26.58
CA CYS A 227 5.12 2.01 -27.31
C CYS A 227 6.49 1.80 -26.64
N SER A 228 6.44 1.50 -25.36
CA SER A 228 7.59 1.53 -24.47
C SER A 228 7.67 0.23 -23.68
N CYS A 229 7.65 -0.91 -24.38
CA CYS A 229 8.14 -2.16 -23.80
C CYS A 229 9.64 -1.97 -23.54
N PHE A 230 9.96 -1.35 -22.41
CA PHE A 230 11.31 -1.13 -21.92
C PHE A 230 11.61 -2.16 -20.84
N PRO A 231 12.90 -2.42 -20.55
CA PRO A 231 13.26 -3.08 -19.31
C PRO A 231 12.67 -2.32 -18.11
N GLY A 232 11.75 -2.98 -17.40
CA GLY A 232 11.04 -2.48 -16.22
C GLY A 232 9.61 -2.03 -16.51
N ASN A 233 9.21 -1.96 -17.78
CA ASN A 233 7.87 -1.56 -18.19
C ASN A 233 7.33 -2.55 -19.23
N SER A 234 6.63 -3.56 -18.73
CA SER A 234 5.98 -4.61 -19.53
C SER A 234 4.50 -4.64 -19.18
N GLY A 235 3.69 -4.05 -20.04
CA GLY A 235 2.23 -4.19 -20.00
C GLY A 235 1.75 -5.43 -20.76
N PRO A 236 0.45 -5.76 -20.70
CA PRO A 236 -0.13 -6.91 -21.40
C PRO A 236 0.13 -6.97 -22.90
N ASN A 237 0.49 -5.82 -23.50
CA ASN A 237 0.79 -5.66 -24.92
C ASN A 237 2.27 -5.91 -25.27
N CYS A 238 3.12 -6.24 -24.30
CA CYS A 238 4.54 -6.50 -24.52
C CYS A 238 4.82 -8.00 -24.74
N PRO A 239 5.62 -8.39 -25.74
CA PRO A 239 5.99 -9.80 -25.98
C PRO A 239 6.64 -10.51 -24.78
N SER A 240 7.34 -9.74 -23.94
CA SER A 240 7.96 -10.21 -22.70
C SER A 240 7.00 -10.30 -21.52
N PHE A 241 5.75 -9.85 -21.68
CA PHE A 241 4.76 -9.89 -20.60
C PHE A 241 4.39 -11.33 -20.28
N ARG A 242 4.62 -11.71 -19.02
CA ARG A 242 4.30 -13.01 -18.49
C ARG A 242 3.37 -12.83 -17.31
N GLU A 243 2.07 -12.92 -17.57
CA GLU A 243 1.03 -12.72 -16.57
C GLU A 243 1.22 -13.63 -15.35
N ASP A 244 1.67 -14.87 -15.58
CA ASP A 244 1.96 -15.86 -14.56
C ASP A 244 3.16 -15.50 -13.65
N HIS A 245 4.06 -14.63 -14.12
CA HIS A 245 5.25 -14.23 -13.38
C HIS A 245 5.02 -12.99 -12.52
N LEU A 246 4.11 -12.10 -12.93
CA LEU A 246 3.93 -10.81 -12.27
C LEU A 246 3.54 -10.98 -10.81
N SER A 247 2.58 -11.85 -10.54
CA SER A 247 2.08 -12.04 -9.17
C SER A 247 2.84 -13.07 -8.35
N THR A 248 3.91 -13.68 -8.88
CA THR A 248 4.64 -14.77 -8.21
C THR A 248 6.17 -14.63 -8.26
N GLY A 249 6.66 -13.56 -8.88
CA GLY A 249 8.07 -13.27 -9.03
C GLY A 249 8.52 -12.17 -8.07
N TRP A 250 9.79 -12.18 -7.70
CA TRP A 250 10.30 -11.21 -6.73
C TRP A 250 10.64 -9.88 -7.38
N LEU A 251 10.37 -8.77 -6.69
CA LEU A 251 10.86 -7.45 -7.07
C LEU A 251 12.31 -7.30 -6.60
N GLY A 252 13.24 -7.69 -7.46
CA GLY A 252 14.66 -7.78 -7.12
C GLY A 252 14.88 -8.82 -6.02
N VAL A 253 15.26 -8.35 -4.83
CA VAL A 253 15.52 -9.20 -3.65
C VAL A 253 14.41 -9.12 -2.60
N MET A 254 13.36 -8.35 -2.84
CA MET A 254 12.26 -8.14 -1.90
C MET A 254 11.41 -9.40 -1.80
N GLY A 255 11.12 -9.83 -0.58
CA GLY A 255 10.41 -11.08 -0.32
C GLY A 255 8.97 -11.00 -0.79
N ASP A 256 8.68 -11.58 -1.94
CA ASP A 256 7.37 -11.55 -2.58
C ASP A 256 6.36 -12.46 -1.85
N LEU A 257 5.23 -11.91 -1.44
CA LEU A 257 4.25 -12.57 -0.58
C LEU A 257 3.31 -13.46 -1.37
N ASN A 258 3.14 -14.69 -0.89
CA ASN A 258 2.21 -15.67 -1.43
C ASN A 258 0.77 -15.34 -1.02
N GLN A 259 0.09 -14.52 -1.83
CA GLN A 259 -1.26 -13.98 -1.55
C GLN A 259 -2.37 -15.06 -1.65
N SER A 260 -2.07 -16.20 -2.28
CA SER A 260 -2.90 -17.41 -2.25
C SER A 260 -2.83 -18.17 -0.92
N HIS A 261 -1.82 -17.90 -0.07
CA HIS A 261 -1.71 -18.53 1.25
C HIS A 261 -2.74 -17.90 2.22
N GLU A 262 -3.63 -18.72 2.79
CA GLU A 262 -4.76 -18.25 3.61
C GLU A 262 -4.34 -17.29 4.73
N TYR A 263 -3.27 -17.62 5.47
CA TYR A 263 -2.73 -16.75 6.51
C TYR A 263 -2.22 -15.41 5.94
N VAL A 264 -1.51 -15.42 4.81
CA VAL A 264 -0.96 -14.20 4.20
C VAL A 264 -2.08 -13.27 3.78
N ARG A 265 -3.05 -13.81 3.01
CA ARG A 265 -4.22 -13.08 2.54
C ARG A 265 -4.99 -12.45 3.71
N ALA A 266 -5.27 -13.23 4.75
CA ALA A 266 -6.00 -12.75 5.92
C ALA A 266 -5.25 -11.62 6.67
N GLN A 267 -3.93 -11.75 6.84
CA GLN A 267 -3.13 -10.71 7.50
C GLN A 267 -3.05 -9.42 6.68
N LEU A 268 -2.93 -9.52 5.35
CA LEU A 268 -2.93 -8.36 4.45
C LEU A 268 -4.28 -7.63 4.49
N LEU A 269 -5.41 -8.35 4.44
CA LEU A 269 -6.73 -7.74 4.58
C LEU A 269 -6.91 -7.06 5.94
N SER A 270 -6.47 -7.71 7.02
CA SER A 270 -6.50 -7.12 8.37
C SER A 270 -5.62 -5.88 8.49
N PHE A 271 -4.47 -5.87 7.81
CA PHE A 271 -3.61 -4.69 7.72
C PHE A 271 -4.29 -3.54 6.99
N VAL A 272 -4.90 -3.79 5.83
CA VAL A 272 -5.62 -2.77 5.04
C VAL A 272 -6.76 -2.16 5.86
N GLU A 273 -7.64 -2.99 6.42
CA GLU A 273 -8.74 -2.52 7.27
C GLU A 273 -8.21 -1.74 8.48
N GLY A 274 -7.18 -2.27 9.14
CA GLY A 274 -6.55 -1.64 10.29
C GLY A 274 -5.94 -0.27 9.98
N MET A 275 -5.32 -0.11 8.80
CA MET A 275 -4.78 1.19 8.37
C MET A 275 -5.89 2.22 8.22
N VAL A 276 -6.98 1.87 7.54
CA VAL A 276 -8.11 2.80 7.33
C VAL A 276 -8.81 3.12 8.65
N VAL A 277 -9.20 2.12 9.42
CA VAL A 277 -10.01 2.29 10.62
C VAL A 277 -9.23 2.97 11.75
N ASN A 278 -7.99 2.54 12.02
CA ASN A 278 -7.24 3.05 13.17
C ASN A 278 -6.72 4.47 12.96
N TYR A 279 -6.50 4.88 11.71
CA TYR A 279 -5.95 6.19 11.37
C TYR A 279 -6.95 7.11 10.66
N SER A 280 -8.19 6.66 10.44
CA SER A 280 -9.24 7.44 9.75
C SER A 280 -8.81 7.93 8.36
N LEU A 281 -8.21 7.06 7.57
CA LEU A 281 -7.73 7.40 6.23
C LEU A 281 -8.90 7.64 5.27
N ASP A 282 -8.72 8.56 4.33
CA ASP A 282 -9.74 8.90 3.33
C ASP A 282 -9.56 8.11 2.02
N ALA A 283 -8.34 7.68 1.73
CA ALA A 283 -8.01 6.81 0.60
C ALA A 283 -6.67 6.09 0.84
N LEU A 284 -6.39 5.09 0.00
CA LEU A 284 -5.12 4.38 -0.04
C LEU A 284 -4.45 4.58 -1.40
N ARG A 285 -3.12 4.61 -1.41
CA ARG A 285 -2.33 4.39 -2.62
C ARG A 285 -1.74 2.99 -2.50
N LEU A 286 -2.05 2.12 -3.47
CA LEU A 286 -1.61 0.74 -3.50
C LEU A 286 -0.36 0.64 -4.38
N ASP A 287 0.77 0.38 -3.73
CA ASP A 287 2.04 0.16 -4.40
C ASP A 287 2.01 -1.12 -5.24
N THR A 288 2.71 -1.08 -6.38
CA THR A 288 2.99 -2.24 -7.22
C THR A 288 1.75 -3.10 -7.51
N ALA A 289 0.61 -2.46 -7.77
CA ALA A 289 -0.71 -3.08 -7.83
C ALA A 289 -0.80 -4.16 -8.93
N ILE A 290 -0.07 -3.98 -10.04
CA ILE A 290 -0.02 -4.95 -11.14
C ILE A 290 0.64 -6.28 -10.76
N TYR A 291 1.37 -6.32 -9.64
CA TYR A 291 2.06 -7.50 -9.12
C TYR A 291 1.21 -8.24 -8.06
N LEU A 292 0.01 -7.76 -7.76
CA LEU A 292 -0.92 -8.49 -6.89
C LEU A 292 -1.76 -9.48 -7.70
N GLU A 293 -2.18 -10.56 -7.04
CA GLU A 293 -3.16 -11.49 -7.59
C GLU A 293 -4.45 -10.74 -7.96
N ARG A 294 -4.92 -10.90 -9.20
CA ARG A 294 -6.08 -10.14 -9.71
C ARG A 294 -7.35 -10.39 -8.92
N ASP A 295 -7.54 -11.60 -8.40
CA ASP A 295 -8.72 -11.95 -7.60
C ASP A 295 -8.65 -11.41 -6.16
N PHE A 296 -7.48 -10.93 -5.73
CA PHE A 296 -7.27 -10.33 -4.42
C PHE A 296 -7.66 -8.85 -4.39
N LEU A 297 -7.50 -8.14 -5.51
CA LEU A 297 -7.83 -6.72 -5.61
C LEU A 297 -9.28 -6.38 -5.20
N PRO A 298 -10.33 -7.14 -5.59
CA PRO A 298 -11.68 -6.88 -5.13
C PRO A 298 -11.86 -7.08 -3.60
N GLU A 299 -11.14 -8.03 -2.99
CA GLU A 299 -11.19 -8.24 -1.54
C GLU A 299 -10.53 -7.09 -0.79
N ILE A 300 -9.38 -6.61 -1.27
CA ILE A 300 -8.69 -5.42 -0.74
C ILE A 300 -9.63 -4.21 -0.79
N GLN A 301 -10.25 -3.96 -1.95
CA GLN A 301 -11.18 -2.84 -2.12
C GLN A 301 -12.39 -2.95 -1.17
N ALA A 302 -12.90 -4.16 -0.95
CA ALA A 302 -14.03 -4.40 -0.06
C ALA A 302 -13.69 -4.11 1.41
N VAL A 303 -12.53 -4.53 1.90
CA VAL A 303 -12.13 -4.30 3.32
C VAL A 303 -11.60 -2.89 3.57
N ALA A 304 -11.02 -2.24 2.56
CA ALA A 304 -10.56 -0.86 2.69
C ALA A 304 -11.74 0.09 2.97
N GLY A 305 -12.86 -0.09 2.28
CA GLY A 305 -14.05 0.77 2.44
C GLY A 305 -13.82 2.25 2.05
N VAL A 306 -12.73 2.54 1.35
CA VAL A 306 -12.31 3.86 0.84
C VAL A 306 -11.77 3.71 -0.58
N GLU A 307 -11.60 4.82 -1.29
CA GLU A 307 -10.99 4.80 -2.63
C GLU A 307 -9.54 4.29 -2.58
N ILE A 308 -9.13 3.53 -3.60
CA ILE A 308 -7.77 3.04 -3.78
C ILE A 308 -7.23 3.50 -5.13
N LEU A 309 -6.05 4.11 -5.12
CA LEU A 309 -5.27 4.43 -6.32
C LEU A 309 -4.13 3.42 -6.47
N GLY A 310 -4.11 2.61 -7.53
CA GLY A 310 -3.01 1.67 -7.79
C GLY A 310 -1.91 2.29 -8.65
N GLU A 311 -0.65 2.00 -8.31
CA GLU A 311 0.51 2.15 -9.21
C GLU A 311 0.80 0.86 -10.00
#